data_AF-A0A536EVA8-F1
#
_entry.id   AF-A0A536EVA8-F1
#
_cell.length_a   1.000
_cell.length_b   1.000
_cell.length_c   1.000
_cell.angle_alpha   90.00
_cell.angle_beta   90.00
_cell.angle_gamma   90.00
#
_symmetry.space_group_name_H-M   'P 1'
#
loop_
_entity.id
_entity.type
_entity.pdbx_description
1 polymer ?
#
loop_
_entity_poly.entity_id
_entity_poly.type
_entity_poly.pdbx_seq_one_letter_code
_entity_poly.pdbx_strand_id
1 'polypeptide(L)'
;MSEFELSQDSSDSQNGSAATMEEFLNQEEASNKRLAHGDIIDGVVVRVDPDEVLVDVGSKSEGVISSRELGTREAGTPDLHSGDRIKVFVLQPENEDGNVVLSLRRARAE
;
A
#
# COMPACT_ATOMS: atom_id res chain seq x y z
N MET A 1 60.83 5.23 27.50
CA MET A 1 60.51 4.14 26.56
C MET A 1 60.14 2.91 27.37
N SER A 2 58.85 2.75 27.63
CA SER A 2 58.18 1.48 27.93
C SER A 2 56.69 1.78 27.82
N GLU A 3 56.19 1.43 26.65
CA GLU A 3 54.80 1.41 26.21
C GLU A 3 54.01 0.30 26.94
N PHE A 4 52.67 0.36 26.84
CA PHE A 4 51.67 -0.71 27.09
C PHE A 4 51.30 -1.02 28.55
N GLU A 5 50.04 -1.26 28.91
CA GLU A 5 48.72 -1.07 28.26
C GLU A 5 47.70 -1.21 29.40
N LEU A 6 46.72 -0.31 29.47
CA LEU A 6 45.63 -0.37 30.45
C LEU A 6 44.66 -1.48 30.03
N SER A 7 44.77 -2.66 30.63
CA SER A 7 43.77 -3.73 30.49
C SER A 7 42.60 -3.44 31.43
N GLN A 8 41.54 -2.82 30.90
CA GLN A 8 40.20 -2.93 31.45
C GLN A 8 39.51 -4.09 30.74
N ASP A 9 39.46 -5.23 31.43
CA ASP A 9 38.65 -6.38 31.06
C ASP A 9 37.24 -6.23 31.65
N SER A 10 36.31 -6.90 30.96
CA SER A 10 34.94 -7.21 31.35
C SER A 10 33.89 -6.11 31.16
N SER A 11 33.47 -6.00 29.91
CA SER A 11 32.06 -5.91 29.56
C SER A 11 31.19 -6.81 30.47
N ASP A 12 30.31 -6.23 31.27
CA ASP A 12 29.06 -6.92 31.66
C ASP A 12 27.90 -6.08 31.16
N SER A 13 27.24 -6.67 30.17
CA SER A 13 26.16 -6.12 29.38
C SER A 13 24.96 -5.89 30.30
N GLN A 14 24.69 -4.62 30.63
CA GLN A 14 23.38 -4.20 31.13
C GLN A 14 22.36 -4.43 30.00
N ASN A 15 21.76 -5.61 30.02
CA ASN A 15 20.56 -5.98 29.28
C ASN A 15 19.38 -5.13 29.79
N GLY A 16 19.26 -3.91 29.25
CA GLY A 16 18.07 -3.08 29.32
C GLY A 16 17.65 -2.80 27.88
N SER A 17 16.53 -3.39 27.48
CA SER A 17 15.94 -3.31 26.15
C SER A 17 15.62 -1.85 25.75
N ALA A 18 16.63 -1.12 25.31
CA ALA A 18 16.44 0.00 24.40
C ALA A 18 16.39 -0.60 22.99
N ALA A 19 15.24 -1.16 22.61
CA ALA A 19 14.90 -1.21 21.20
C ALA A 19 14.92 0.25 20.75
N THR A 20 16.03 0.63 20.13
CA THR A 20 16.38 2.01 19.84
C THR A 20 15.25 2.62 19.03
N MET A 21 14.85 3.87 19.33
CA MET A 21 13.83 4.60 18.56
C MET A 21 14.08 4.50 17.04
N GLU A 22 15.36 4.41 16.65
CA GLU A 22 15.86 4.11 15.31
C GLU A 22 15.24 2.87 14.64
N GLU A 23 14.97 1.79 15.38
CA GLU A 23 14.35 0.57 14.83
C GLU A 23 12.83 0.70 14.65
N PHE A 24 12.16 1.53 15.48
CA PHE A 24 10.75 1.86 15.32
C PHE A 24 10.52 2.76 14.08
N LEU A 25 11.38 3.76 13.87
CA LEU A 25 11.30 4.64 12.70
C LEU A 25 11.53 3.89 11.37
N ASN A 26 12.48 2.96 11.32
CA ASN A 26 12.73 2.15 10.11
C ASN A 26 11.56 1.20 9.78
N GLN A 27 10.77 0.78 10.77
CA GLN A 27 9.63 -0.12 10.55
C GLN A 27 8.42 0.64 9.99
N GLU A 28 8.27 1.93 10.30
CA GLU A 28 7.21 2.78 9.74
C GLU A 28 7.42 3.12 8.26
N GLU A 29 8.68 3.29 7.81
CA GLU A 29 8.96 3.52 6.37
C GLU A 29 8.74 2.28 5.51
N ALA A 30 8.98 1.08 6.06
CA ALA A 30 8.87 -0.17 5.31
C ALA A 30 7.42 -0.58 5.01
N SER A 31 6.44 -0.08 5.77
CA SER A 31 5.04 -0.47 5.60
C SER A 31 4.23 0.48 4.71
N ASN A 32 4.86 1.52 4.18
CA ASN A 32 4.25 2.41 3.22
C ASN A 32 4.23 1.70 1.87
N LYS A 33 3.22 0.86 1.62
CA LYS A 33 2.96 0.22 0.32
C LYS A 33 2.81 1.31 -0.74
N ARG A 34 3.94 1.69 -1.34
CA ARG A 34 3.98 2.61 -2.47
C ARG A 34 3.41 1.85 -3.66
N LEU A 35 2.16 2.10 -3.98
CA LEU A 35 1.55 1.61 -5.20
C LEU A 35 2.35 2.17 -6.39
N ALA A 36 2.75 1.31 -7.33
CA ALA A 36 3.33 1.76 -8.58
C ALA A 36 2.27 1.77 -9.68
N HIS A 37 2.44 2.68 -10.65
CA HIS A 37 1.68 2.62 -11.89
C HIS A 37 1.91 1.27 -12.57
N GLY A 38 0.85 0.58 -12.95
CA GLY A 38 0.94 -0.74 -13.57
C GLY A 38 0.72 -1.90 -12.62
N ASP A 39 0.68 -1.68 -11.31
CA ASP A 39 0.46 -2.76 -10.36
C ASP A 39 -0.98 -3.26 -10.40
N ILE A 40 -1.16 -4.57 -10.36
CA ILE A 40 -2.45 -5.21 -10.07
C ILE A 40 -2.46 -5.60 -8.61
N ILE A 41 -3.42 -5.04 -7.87
CA ILE A 41 -3.59 -5.28 -6.45
C ILE A 41 -5.01 -5.74 -6.16
N ASP A 42 -5.18 -6.51 -5.10
CA ASP A 42 -6.49 -6.87 -4.59
C ASP A 42 -7.02 -5.73 -3.70
N GLY A 43 -8.21 -5.24 -4.02
CA GLY A 43 -8.90 -4.22 -3.25
C GLY A 43 -10.29 -4.70 -2.81
N VAL A 44 -10.79 -4.11 -1.73
CA VAL A 44 -12.13 -4.35 -1.19
C VAL A 44 -13.03 -3.19 -1.58
N VAL A 45 -14.16 -3.49 -2.21
CA VAL A 45 -15.15 -2.47 -2.56
C VAL A 45 -15.74 -1.89 -1.27
N VAL A 46 -15.49 -0.62 -0.97
CA VAL A 46 -16.07 0.05 0.19
C VAL A 46 -17.41 0.69 -0.18
N ARG A 47 -17.51 1.21 -1.41
CA ARG A 47 -18.73 1.87 -1.91
C ARG A 47 -18.87 1.69 -3.40
N VAL A 48 -20.10 1.46 -3.84
CA VAL A 48 -20.46 1.33 -5.26
C VAL A 48 -21.47 2.40 -5.58
N ASP A 49 -21.06 3.39 -6.39
CA ASP A 49 -21.93 4.38 -6.98
C ASP A 49 -22.05 4.12 -8.50
N PRO A 50 -23.12 4.60 -9.15
CA PRO A 50 -23.29 4.43 -10.59
C PRO A 50 -22.25 5.20 -11.42
N ASP A 51 -21.69 6.28 -10.87
CA ASP A 51 -20.68 7.11 -11.53
C ASP A 51 -19.24 6.67 -11.21
N GLU A 52 -19.00 6.14 -10.00
CA GLU A 52 -17.69 5.73 -9.49
C GLU A 52 -17.78 4.62 -8.45
N VAL A 53 -16.70 3.86 -8.25
CA VAL A 53 -16.62 2.83 -7.21
C VAL A 53 -15.37 3.09 -6.39
N LEU A 54 -15.56 3.15 -5.07
CA LEU A 54 -14.48 3.30 -4.12
C LEU A 54 -14.02 1.91 -3.69
N VAL A 55 -12.71 1.70 -3.79
CA VAL A 55 -12.06 0.44 -3.45
C VAL A 55 -10.91 0.73 -2.50
N ASP A 56 -10.95 0.11 -1.33
CA ASP A 56 -9.82 0.11 -0.40
C ASP A 56 -8.78 -0.91 -0.86
N VAL A 57 -7.57 -0.42 -1.14
CA VAL A 57 -6.44 -1.23 -1.59
C VAL A 57 -5.35 -1.35 -0.53
N GLY A 58 -5.64 -0.93 0.71
CA GLY A 58 -4.67 -0.94 1.82
C GLY A 58 -3.52 0.04 1.60
N SER A 59 -3.81 1.17 0.94
CA SER A 59 -2.88 2.28 0.73
C SER A 59 -3.26 3.50 1.58
N LYS A 60 -2.50 4.59 1.50
CA LYS A 60 -2.84 5.85 2.20
C LYS A 60 -4.13 6.49 1.71
N SER A 61 -4.48 6.26 0.45
CA SER A 61 -5.66 6.81 -0.21
C SER A 61 -6.53 5.67 -0.75
N GLU A 62 -7.83 5.89 -0.73
CA GLU A 62 -8.80 5.02 -1.40
C GLU A 62 -8.61 5.12 -2.92
N GLY A 63 -8.86 4.01 -3.59
CA GLY A 63 -8.83 3.96 -5.04
C GLY A 63 -10.20 4.24 -5.63
N VAL A 64 -10.24 5.16 -6.58
CA VAL A 64 -11.46 5.48 -7.32
C VAL A 64 -11.44 4.81 -8.69
N ILE A 65 -12.52 4.09 -9.00
CA ILE A 65 -12.76 3.50 -10.31
C ILE A 65 -13.96 4.21 -10.91
N SER A 66 -13.73 5.06 -11.92
CA SER A 66 -14.86 5.69 -12.63
C SER A 66 -15.66 4.65 -13.40
N SER A 67 -16.94 4.91 -13.63
CA SER A 67 -17.85 4.05 -14.43
C SER A 67 -17.30 3.65 -15.80
N ARG A 68 -16.47 4.52 -16.41
CA ARG A 68 -15.75 4.26 -17.68
C ARG A 68 -14.73 3.12 -17.59
N GLU A 69 -14.15 2.93 -16.40
CA GLU A 69 -13.11 1.94 -16.10
C GLU A 69 -13.67 0.65 -15.46
N LEU A 70 -14.96 0.62 -15.08
CA LEU A 70 -15.63 -0.58 -14.56
C LEU A 70 -15.80 -1.68 -15.61
N GLY A 71 -15.95 -1.31 -16.88
CA GLY A 71 -16.07 -2.25 -18.00
C GLY A 71 -17.00 -1.75 -19.11
N THR A 72 -16.83 -2.30 -20.32
CA THR A 72 -17.74 -2.05 -21.43
C THR A 72 -19.09 -2.72 -21.16
N ARG A 73 -20.19 -2.02 -21.44
CA ARG A 73 -21.60 -2.47 -21.30
C ARG A 73 -21.90 -3.89 -21.81
N GLU A 74 -21.05 -4.46 -22.66
CA GLU A 74 -21.20 -5.81 -23.22
C GLU A 74 -20.80 -6.95 -22.28
N ALA A 75 -19.95 -6.70 -21.27
CA ALA A 75 -19.54 -7.71 -20.29
C ALA A 75 -20.37 -7.67 -18.98
N GLY A 76 -21.41 -6.82 -18.94
CA GLY A 76 -22.15 -6.48 -17.73
C GLY A 76 -21.34 -5.57 -16.82
N THR A 77 -21.98 -4.53 -16.26
CA THR A 77 -21.47 -3.92 -15.03
C THR A 77 -21.26 -5.07 -14.06
N PRO A 78 -20.05 -5.30 -13.55
CA PRO A 78 -19.88 -6.38 -12.60
C PRO A 78 -20.81 -6.12 -11.42
N ASP A 79 -21.50 -7.17 -11.01
CA ASP A 79 -22.35 -7.19 -9.81
C ASP A 79 -21.42 -7.05 -8.59
N LEU A 80 -20.86 -5.85 -8.42
CA LEU A 80 -19.98 -5.50 -7.32
C LEU A 80 -20.86 -5.06 -6.17
N HIS A 81 -20.66 -5.71 -5.04
CA HIS A 81 -21.27 -5.32 -3.78
C HIS A 81 -20.22 -4.72 -2.86
N SER A 82 -20.63 -3.80 -2.00
CA SER A 82 -19.80 -3.36 -0.88
C SER A 82 -19.34 -4.57 -0.06
N GLY A 83 -18.03 -4.71 0.11
CA GLY A 83 -17.37 -5.83 0.78
C GLY A 83 -16.75 -6.85 -0.16
N ASP A 84 -17.01 -6.79 -1.47
CA ASP A 84 -16.41 -7.71 -2.43
C ASP A 84 -14.92 -7.42 -2.63
N ARG A 85 -14.12 -8.48 -2.76
CA ARG A 85 -12.71 -8.38 -3.15
C ARG A 85 -12.59 -8.47 -4.66
N ILE A 86 -11.98 -7.45 -5.24
CA ILE A 86 -11.71 -7.37 -6.68
C ILE A 86 -10.28 -6.99 -6.95
N LYS A 87 -9.75 -7.50 -8.06
CA LYS A 87 -8.46 -7.06 -8.57
C LYS A 87 -8.62 -5.78 -9.36
N VAL A 88 -7.77 -4.83 -9.04
CA VAL A 88 -7.79 -3.49 -9.61
C VAL A 88 -6.40 -3.14 -10.10
N PHE A 89 -6.34 -2.47 -11.24
CA PHE A 89 -5.10 -2.06 -11.87
C PHE A 89 -4.83 -0.60 -11.49
N VAL A 90 -3.63 -0.33 -10.99
CA VAL A 90 -3.19 1.02 -10.62
C VAL A 90 -2.85 1.80 -11.89
N LEU A 91 -3.78 2.65 -12.33
CA LEU A 91 -3.54 3.61 -13.41
C LEU A 91 -2.71 4.78 -12.94
N GLN A 92 -2.87 5.21 -11.70
CA GLN A 92 -2.07 6.29 -11.16
C GLN A 92 -2.10 6.20 -9.64
N PRO A 93 -0.94 6.10 -8.96
CA PRO A 93 -0.92 6.01 -7.51
C PRO A 93 -1.33 7.31 -6.82
N GLU A 94 -1.22 8.46 -7.49
CA GLU A 94 -1.66 9.76 -6.99
C GLU A 94 -1.99 10.68 -8.17
N ASN A 95 -3.24 11.13 -8.29
CA ASN A 95 -3.65 12.15 -9.24
C ASN A 95 -3.44 13.57 -8.68
N GLU A 96 -3.80 14.60 -9.46
CA GLU A 96 -3.66 16.00 -9.06
C GLU A 96 -4.45 16.36 -7.78
N ASP A 97 -5.45 15.55 -7.42
CA ASP A 97 -6.27 15.68 -6.23
C ASP A 97 -5.82 14.79 -5.05
N GLY A 98 -4.76 13.98 -5.20
CA GLY A 98 -4.27 13.07 -4.15
C GLY A 98 -4.95 11.69 -4.09
N ASN A 99 -5.76 11.35 -5.09
CA ASN A 99 -6.51 10.09 -5.17
C ASN A 99 -5.79 9.04 -6.03
N VAL A 100 -5.98 7.76 -5.70
CA VAL A 100 -5.44 6.65 -6.50
C VAL A 100 -6.43 6.35 -7.63
N VAL A 101 -5.99 6.44 -8.87
CA VAL A 101 -6.82 6.12 -10.05
C VAL A 101 -6.66 4.63 -10.34
N LEU A 102 -7.79 3.93 -10.33
CA LEU A 102 -7.85 2.49 -10.55
C LEU A 102 -8.68 2.12 -11.77
N SER A 103 -8.37 0.97 -12.37
CA SER A 103 -9.15 0.40 -13.46
C SER A 103 -9.44 -1.08 -13.26
N LEU A 104 -10.72 -1.43 -13.28
CA LEU A 104 -11.16 -2.82 -13.26
C LEU A 104 -11.07 -3.46 -14.65
N ARG A 105 -11.35 -2.68 -15.70
CA ARG A 105 -11.23 -3.13 -17.09
C ARG A 105 -9.82 -3.60 -17.42
N ARG A 106 -8.79 -2.83 -17.02
CA ARG A 106 -7.40 -3.22 -17.27
C ARG A 106 -7.00 -4.46 -16.47
N ALA A 107 -7.42 -4.53 -15.21
CA ALA A 107 -7.16 -5.71 -14.37
C ALA A 107 -7.74 -7.02 -14.92
N ARG A 108 -8.81 -6.94 -15.74
CA ARG A 108 -9.40 -8.10 -16.44
C ARG A 108 -8.77 -8.41 -17.80
N ALA A 109 -8.08 -7.45 -18.39
CA ALA A 109 -7.47 -7.58 -19.70
C ALA A 109 -6.06 -8.19 -19.64
N GLU A 110 -5.46 -8.22 -18.45
CA GLU A 110 -4.16 -8.82 -18.14
C GLU A 110 -4.28 -10.26 -17.63
#